data_AF-A0A6L6PI41-F1
#
_entry.id   AF-A0A6L6PI41-F1
#
_cell.length_a   1.000
_cell.length_b   1.000
_cell.length_c   1.000
_cell.angle_alpha   90.00
_cell.angle_beta   90.00
_cell.angle_gamma   90.00
#
_symmetry.space_group_name_H-M   'P 1'
#
loop_
_entity.id
_entity.type
_entity.pdbx_description
1 polymer ?
#
loop_
_entity_poly.entity_id
_entity_poly.type
_entity_poly.pdbx_seq_one_letter_code
_entity_poly.pdbx_strand_id
1 'polypeptide(L)' 'MDDEVMAALAALLEALARIEAEWPDKPCSLARLSKRAGLPMSVLRRQLTLLEEAGLVGLDLDDGGVTGTVRLIRD' A
#
# COMPACT_ATOMS: atom_id res chain seq x y z
N MET A 1 14.55 9.94 11.86
CA MET A 1 14.46 9.54 10.44
C MET A 1 13.88 8.13 10.32
N ASP A 2 14.33 7.19 11.16
CA ASP A 2 13.73 5.84 11.19
C ASP A 2 12.30 5.83 11.77
N ASP A 3 12.00 6.64 12.80
CA ASP A 3 10.67 6.66 13.43
C ASP A 3 9.54 7.09 12.46
N GLU A 4 9.79 8.07 11.60
CA GLU A 4 8.81 8.52 10.59
C GLU A 4 8.57 7.45 9.52
N VAL A 5 9.63 6.75 9.11
CA VAL A 5 9.54 5.65 8.15
C VAL A 5 8.76 4.48 8.78
N MET A 6 9.06 4.13 10.03
CA MET A 6 8.36 3.09 10.77
C MET A 6 6.89 3.45 11.02
N ALA A 7 6.59 4.71 11.34
CA ALA A 7 5.22 5.18 11.49
C ALA A 7 4.44 5.11 10.16
N ALA A 8 5.06 5.49 9.05
CA ALA A 8 4.44 5.38 7.72
C ALA A 8 4.20 3.92 7.32
N LEU A 9 5.17 3.04 7.59
CA LEU A 9 5.02 1.60 7.36
C LEU A 9 3.90 1.00 8.21
N ALA A 10 3.85 1.33 9.50
CA ALA A 10 2.80 0.86 10.41
C ALA A 10 1.41 1.31 9.94
N ALA A 11 1.26 2.60 9.58
CA ALA A 11 0.00 3.14 9.06
C ALA A 11 -0.44 2.45 7.76
N LEU A 12 0.51 2.13 6.87
CA LEU A 12 0.25 1.39 5.63
C LEU A 12 -0.23 -0.03 5.91
N LEU A 13 0.49 -0.78 6.75
CA LEU A 13 0.15 -2.17 7.09
C LEU A 13 -1.21 -2.26 7.78
N GLU A 14 -1.51 -1.33 8.70
CA GLU A 14 -2.82 -1.26 9.36
C GLU A 14 -3.93 -0.98 8.35
N ALA A 15 -3.72 -0.05 7.41
CA ALA A 15 -4.70 0.26 6.38
C ALA A 15 -4.93 -0.92 5.43
N LEU A 16 -3.87 -1.62 5.01
CA LEU A 16 -3.95 -2.83 4.18
C LEU A 16 -4.72 -3.95 4.89
N ALA A 17 -4.40 -4.23 6.15
CA ALA A 17 -5.07 -5.26 6.94
C ALA A 17 -6.58 -4.98 7.09
N ARG A 18 -6.96 -3.72 7.32
CA ARG A 18 -8.38 -3.32 7.40
C ARG A 18 -9.11 -3.48 6.06
N ILE A 19 -8.47 -3.07 4.96
CA ILE A 19 -9.07 -3.18 3.63
C ILE A 19 -9.26 -4.65 3.24
N GLU A 20 -8.29 -5.51 3.53
CA GLU A 20 -8.40 -6.95 3.29
C GLU A 20 -9.52 -7.59 4.12
N ALA A 21 -9.69 -7.18 5.37
CA ALA A 21 -10.78 -7.66 6.22
C ALA A 21 -12.18 -7.23 5.72
N GLU A 22 -12.30 -6.02 5.14
CA GLU A 22 -13.56 -5.50 4.61
C GLU A 22 -13.89 -6.06 3.22
N TRP A 23 -12.89 -6.23 2.36
CA TRP A 23 -13.04 -6.67 0.97
C TRP A 23 -11.96 -7.69 0.61
N PRO A 24 -12.08 -8.93 1.11
CA PRO A 24 -11.11 -9.97 0.82
C PRO A 24 -11.03 -10.20 -0.70
N ASP A 25 -9.80 -10.46 -1.16
CA ASP A 25 -9.47 -10.84 -2.54
C ASP A 25 -9.72 -9.77 -3.63
N LYS A 26 -10.03 -8.52 -3.25
CA LYS A 26 -10.17 -7.40 -4.20
C LYS A 26 -8.97 -6.47 -4.17
N PRO A 27 -8.33 -6.17 -5.32
CA PRO A 27 -7.30 -5.14 -5.39
C PRO A 27 -7.82 -3.78 -4.89
N CYS A 28 -7.01 -3.11 -4.07
CA CYS A 28 -7.33 -1.79 -3.54
C CYS A 28 -6.66 -0.71 -4.39
N SER A 29 -7.39 0.33 -4.78
CA SER A 29 -6.77 1.47 -5.45
C SER A 29 -5.81 2.21 -4.53
N LEU A 30 -4.71 2.73 -5.10
CA LEU A 30 -3.71 3.50 -4.35
C LEU A 30 -4.31 4.75 -3.70
N ALA A 31 -5.24 5.43 -4.38
CA ALA A 31 -5.92 6.60 -3.84
C ALA A 31 -6.75 6.27 -2.58
N ARG A 32 -7.43 5.12 -2.58
CA ARG A 32 -8.19 4.66 -1.40
C ARG A 32 -7.25 4.34 -0.26
N LEU A 33 -6.13 3.68 -0.54
CA LEU A 33 -5.15 3.31 0.47
C LEU A 33 -4.43 4.52 1.06
N SER A 34 -3.99 5.47 0.24
CA SER A 34 -3.39 6.75 0.67
C SER A 34 -4.34 7.49 1.63
N LYS A 35 -5.62 7.57 1.27
CA LYS A 35 -6.64 8.20 2.11
C LYS A 35 -6.83 7.48 3.44
N ARG A 36 -6.85 6.14 3.45
CA ARG A 36 -7.03 5.36 4.70
C ARG A 36 -5.81 5.38 5.61
N ALA A 37 -4.61 5.32 5.03
CA ALA A 37 -3.35 5.37 5.78
C ALA A 37 -2.98 6.80 6.22
N GLY A 38 -3.63 7.83 5.66
CA GLY A 38 -3.28 9.23 5.93
C GLY A 38 -1.91 9.63 5.38
N LEU A 39 -1.44 8.93 4.34
CA LEU A 39 -0.11 9.11 3.76
C LEU A 39 -0.16 9.87 2.44
N PRO A 40 0.78 10.81 2.19
CA PRO A 40 0.99 11.35 0.85
C PRO A 40 1.26 10.24 -0.16
N MET A 41 0.75 10.38 -1.39
CA MET A 41 0.89 9.38 -2.44
C MET A 41 2.36 8.98 -2.71
N SER A 42 3.29 9.93 -2.63
CA SER A 42 4.73 9.68 -2.79
C SER A 42 5.31 8.80 -1.67
N VAL A 43 4.93 9.06 -0.42
CA VAL A 43 5.32 8.25 0.74
C VAL A 43 4.71 6.85 0.64
N LEU A 44 3.42 6.77 0.31
CA LEU A 44 2.73 5.51 0.11
C LEU A 44 3.44 4.65 -0.94
N ARG A 45 3.70 5.21 -2.12
CA ARG A 45 4.36 4.49 -3.22
C ARG A 45 5.74 3.99 -2.84
N ARG A 46 6.55 4.81 -2.15
CA ARG A 46 7.87 4.38 -1.70
C ARG A 46 7.79 3.16 -0.77
N GLN A 47 6.86 3.16 0.19
CA GLN A 47 6.67 2.01 1.09
C GLN A 47 6.14 0.78 0.33
N LEU A 48 5.19 0.98 -0.58
CA LEU A 48 4.64 -0.10 -1.40
C LEU A 48 5.69 -0.75 -2.30
N THR A 49 6.59 0.03 -2.91
CA THR A 49 7.72 -0.52 -3.68
C THR A 49 8.60 -1.41 -2.83
N LEU A 50 8.91 -1.02 -1.59
CA LEU A 50 9.69 -1.87 -0.67
C LEU A 50 8.96 -3.18 -0.32
N LEU A 51 7.64 -3.11 -0.10
CA LEU A 51 6.83 -4.29 0.17
C LEU A 51 6.70 -5.21 -1.05
N GLU A 52 6.65 -4.65 -2.26
CA GLU A 52 6.62 -5.40 -3.52
C GLU A 52 7.95 -6.10 -3.78
N GLU A 53 9.08 -5.40 -3.58
CA GLU A 53 10.42 -5.98 -3.66
C GLU A 53 10.61 -7.12 -2.64
N ALA A 54 9.96 -7.03 -1.48
CA ALA A 54 9.93 -8.07 -0.46
C ALA A 54 8.93 -9.22 -0.77
N GLY A 55 8.16 -9.14 -1.85
CA GLY A 55 7.17 -10.16 -2.24
C GLY A 55 5.92 -10.20 -1.36
N LEU A 56 5.62 -9.14 -0.60
CA LEU A 56 4.48 -9.09 0.32
C LEU A 56 3.21 -8.54 -0.34
N VAL A 57 3.38 -7.71 -1.37
CA VAL A 57 2.27 -7.13 -2.14
C VAL A 57 2.54 -7.24 -3.63
N GLY A 58 1.48 -7.32 -4.44
CA GLY A 58 1.55 -7.05 -5.87
C GLY A 58 1.04 -5.65 -6.17
N LEU A 59 1.78 -4.86 -6.95
CA LEU A 59 1.34 -3.58 -7.47
C LEU A 59 1.01 -3.69 -8.96
N ASP A 60 -0.11 -3.10 -9.34
CA ASP A 60 -0.51 -2.93 -10.73
C ASP A 60 -0.68 -1.43 -10.96
N LEU A 61 0.26 -0.83 -11.69
CA LEU A 61 0.34 0.61 -11.93
C LEU A 61 -0.12 0.95 -13.35
N ASP A 62 -0.74 2.10 -13.51
CA ASP A 62 -1.10 2.63 -14.83
C ASP A 62 0.13 3.10 -15.64
N ASP A 63 -0.10 3.41 -16.91
CA ASP A 63 0.91 4.00 -17.78
C ASP A 63 1.19 5.44 -17.31
N GLY A 64 2.35 5.63 -16.67
CA GLY A 64 2.72 6.85 -15.94
C GLY A 64 2.89 6.66 -14.43
N GLY A 65 2.44 5.55 -13.87
CA GLY A 65 2.67 5.14 -12.47
C GLY A 65 2.05 6.07 -11.43
N VAL A 66 1.02 6.83 -11.81
CA VAL A 66 0.35 7.81 -10.93
C VAL A 66 -0.82 7.14 -10.22
N THR A 67 -1.56 6.29 -10.92
CA THR A 67 -2.64 5.50 -10.35
C THR A 67 -2.31 4.01 -10.42
N GLY A 68 -3.16 3.20 -9.81
CA GLY A 68 -2.95 1.76 -9.74
C GLY A 68 -3.70 1.11 -8.60
N THR A 69 -3.45 -0.18 -8.45
CA THR A 69 -3.98 -0.99 -7.37
C THR A 69 -2.89 -1.78 -6.67
N VAL A 70 -3.17 -2.19 -5.44
CA VAL A 70 -2.34 -3.08 -4.65
C VAL A 70 -3.18 -4.22 -4.11
N ARG A 71 -2.58 -5.40 -4.01
CA ARG A 71 -3.14 -6.55 -3.30
C ARG A 71 -2.09 -7.22 -2.43
N LEU A 72 -2.50 -7.80 -1.31
CA LEU A 72 -1.63 -8.66 -0.50
C LEU A 72 -1.37 -9.96 -1.26
N ILE A 73 -0.12 -10.42 -1.21
CA ILE A 73 0.24 -11.77 -1.67
C ILE A 73 -0.09 -12.74 -0.55
N ARG A 74 -0.77 -13.84 -0.89
CA ARG A 74 -1.10 -14.92 0.03
C ARG A 74 -0.28 -16.13 -0.41
N ASP A 75 0.57 -16.64 0.48
CA ASP A 75 1.20 -17.96 0.34
C ASP A 75 0.14 -19.08 0.38
#